data_AF-A0A7V0QR27-F1
#
_entry.id   AF-A0A7V0QR27-F1
#
_cell.length_a   1.000
_cell.length_b   1.000
_cell.length_c   1.000
_cell.angle_alpha   90.00
_cell.angle_beta   90.00
_cell.angle_gamma   90.00
#
_symmetry.space_group_name_H-M   'P 1'
#
loop_
_entity.id
_entity.type
_entity.pdbx_description
1 polymer ?
#
loop_
_entity_poly.entity_id
_entity_poly.type
_entity_poly.pdbx_seq_one_letter_code
_entity_poly.pdbx_strand_id
1 'polypeptide(L)' 'MRKKILVVSLAVFIVSLMGGTMLVQAAEKPVKLTVVGDAGHNQKPWEWYKKDFLKLYNVDLKIVGVPFAEVYEKEKIEF' A
#
# COMPACT_ATOMS: atom_id res chain seq x y z
N MET A 1 -33.86 21.68 32.75
CA MET A 1 -32.66 22.19 32.05
C MET A 1 -31.44 21.27 32.16
N ARG A 2 -31.07 20.77 33.35
CA ARG A 2 -29.87 19.91 33.55
C ARG A 2 -29.80 18.65 32.68
N LYS A 3 -30.91 17.93 32.46
CA LYS A 3 -30.96 16.73 31.59
C LYS A 3 -30.67 17.04 30.11
N LYS A 4 -31.11 18.19 29.61
CA LYS A 4 -30.88 18.62 28.21
C LYS A 4 -29.40 18.97 27.98
N ILE A 5 -28.78 19.62 28.96
CA ILE A 5 -27.34 19.96 28.93
C ILE A 5 -26.51 18.67 28.90
N LEU A 6 -26.85 17.68 29.75
CA LEU A 6 -26.14 16.40 29.81
C LEU A 6 -26.19 15.62 28.48
N VAL A 7 -27.36 15.61 27.82
CA VAL A 7 -27.55 14.95 26.52
C VAL A 7 -26.75 15.64 25.42
N VAL A 8 -26.70 16.97 25.42
CA VAL A 8 -25.91 17.73 24.45
C VAL A 8 -24.40 17.50 24.66
N SER A 9 -23.93 17.49 25.91
CA SER A 9 -22.52 17.21 26.23
C SER A 9 -22.12 15.79 25.81
N LEU A 10 -22.99 14.80 26.00
CA LEU A 10 -22.76 13.42 25.58
C LEU A 10 -22.71 13.29 24.05
N ALA A 11 -23.61 13.99 23.34
CA ALA A 11 -23.62 14.00 21.88
C ALA A 11 -22.33 14.62 21.31
N VAL A 12 -21.84 15.73 21.90
CA VAL A 12 -20.59 16.37 21.50
C VAL A 12 -19.38 15.46 21.76
N PHE A 13 -19.38 14.70 22.86
CA PHE A 13 -18.32 13.74 23.17
C PHE A 13 -18.28 12.57 22.18
N ILE A 14 -19.44 12.05 21.76
CA ILE A 14 -19.52 10.99 20.76
C ILE A 14 -19.04 11.48 19.38
N VAL A 15 -19.43 12.70 18.98
CA VAL A 15 -19.01 13.28 17.69
C VAL A 15 -17.50 13.55 17.67
N SER A 16 -16.91 13.98 18.78
CA SER A 16 -15.46 14.20 18.88
C SER A 16 -14.64 12.90 18.86
N LEU A 17 -15.15 11.82 19.46
CA LEU A 17 -14.55 10.48 19.34
C LEU A 17 -14.59 9.95 17.89
N MET A 18 -15.71 10.16 17.18
CA MET A 18 -15.83 9.76 15.77
C MET A 18 -14.95 10.61 14.83
N GLY A 19 -14.83 11.91 15.10
CA GLY A 19 -13.97 12.81 14.34
C GLY A 19 -12.47 12.46 14.45
N GLY A 20 -12.02 12.05 15.64
CA GLY A 20 -10.63 11.62 15.87
C GLY A 20 -10.23 10.37 15.09
N THR A 21 -11.16 9.42 14.89
CA THR A 21 -10.88 8.20 14.11
C THR A 21 -10.72 8.44 12.61
N MET A 22 -11.33 9.49 12.05
CA MET A 22 -11.27 9.76 10.60
C MET A 22 -9.96 10.42 10.15
N LEU A 23 -9.20 11.03 11.06
CA LEU A 23 -7.91 11.65 10.75
C LEU A 23 -6.74 10.66 10.77
N VAL A 24 -6.92 9.47 11.36
CA VAL A 24 -5.86 8.47 11.56
C VAL A 24 -5.65 7.56 10.34
N GLN A 25 -6.48 7.66 9.30
CA GLN A 25 -6.46 6.69 8.19
C GLN A 25 -6.54 7.31 6.80
N ALA A 26 -5.77 8.37 6.55
CA ALA A 26 -5.25 8.56 5.19
C ALA A 26 -4.13 7.53 5.01
N ALA A 27 -4.48 6.27 4.71
CA ALA A 27 -3.49 5.25 4.40
C ALA A 27 -2.56 5.78 3.31
N GLU A 28 -1.26 5.82 3.59
CA GLU A 28 -0.27 6.26 2.60
C GLU A 28 -0.41 5.41 1.35
N LYS A 29 -0.42 6.05 0.17
CA LYS A 29 -0.53 5.34 -1.10
C LYS A 29 0.66 4.39 -1.25
N PRO A 30 0.44 3.12 -1.66
CA PRO A 30 1.53 2.18 -1.85
C PRO A 30 2.58 2.71 -2.84
N VAL A 31 3.85 2.48 -2.54
CA VAL A 31 4.96 2.75 -3.45
C VAL A 31 4.95 1.69 -4.54
N LYS A 32 4.90 2.08 -5.81
CA LYS A 32 4.96 1.15 -6.93
C LYS A 32 6.40 0.91 -7.35
N LEU A 33 6.84 -0.35 -7.30
CA LEU A 33 8.15 -0.76 -7.82
C LEU A 33 7.96 -1.73 -8.99
N THR A 34 8.70 -1.50 -10.07
CA THR A 34 8.75 -2.42 -11.21
C THR A 34 10.01 -3.25 -11.11
N VAL A 35 9.84 -4.57 -11.14
CA VAL A 35 10.94 -5.55 -11.18
C VAL A 35 11.00 -6.13 -12.58
N VAL A 36 12.10 -5.86 -13.29
CA VAL A 36 12.37 -6.40 -14.63
C VAL A 36 13.44 -7.48 -14.50
N GLY A 37 13.28 -8.59 -15.22
CA GLY A 37 14.27 -9.67 -15.18
C GLY A 37 13.85 -10.88 -16.01
N ASP A 38 14.70 -11.91 -16.01
CA ASP A 38 14.54 -13.10 -16.83
C ASP A 38 13.27 -13.89 -16.47
N ALA A 39 12.38 -14.05 -17.44
CA ALA A 39 11.09 -14.69 -17.25
C ALA A 39 11.21 -16.15 -16.80
N GLY A 40 10.25 -16.62 -16.01
CA GLY A 40 10.16 -18.01 -15.58
C GLY A 40 10.62 -18.22 -14.14
N HIS A 41 11.41 -19.26 -13.89
CA HIS A 41 11.74 -19.70 -12.53
C HIS A 41 12.47 -18.63 -11.71
N ASN A 42 13.28 -17.81 -12.37
CA ASN A 42 14.08 -16.77 -11.73
C ASN A 42 13.22 -15.65 -11.10
N GLN A 43 11.99 -15.45 -11.58
CA GLN A 43 11.08 -14.42 -11.09
C GLN A 43 10.07 -14.93 -10.04
N LYS A 44 9.98 -16.26 -9.83
CA LYS A 44 9.02 -16.86 -8.88
C LYS A 44 9.11 -16.29 -7.46
N PRO A 45 10.28 -15.98 -6.89
CA PRO A 45 10.36 -15.38 -5.56
C PRO A 45 9.56 -14.07 -5.45
N TRP A 46 9.60 -13.21 -6.47
CA TRP A 46 8.85 -11.96 -6.45
C TRP A 46 7.34 -12.20 -6.41
N GLU A 47 6.85 -13.20 -7.15
CA GLU A 47 5.43 -13.58 -7.14
C GLU A 47 5.01 -14.16 -5.78
N TRP A 48 5.85 -15.00 -5.17
CA TRP A 48 5.58 -15.60 -3.86
C TRP A 48 5.42 -14.54 -2.77
N TYR A 49 6.29 -13.52 -2.79
CA TYR A 49 6.33 -12.50 -1.74
C TYR A 49 5.59 -11.21 -2.09
N LYS A 50 5.01 -11.07 -3.29
CA LYS A 50 4.32 -9.83 -3.72
C LYS A 50 3.30 -9.30 -2.72
N LYS A 51 2.52 -10.20 -2.10
CA LYS A 51 1.54 -9.82 -1.07
C LYS A 51 2.20 -9.37 0.23
N ASP A 52 3.32 -9.98 0.59
CA ASP A 52 4.09 -9.62 1.78
C ASP A 52 4.76 -8.26 1.61
N PHE A 53 5.24 -7.93 0.40
CA PHE A 53 5.76 -6.59 0.09
C PHE A 53 4.70 -5.51 0.29
N LEU A 54 3.48 -5.75 -0.20
CA LEU A 54 2.38 -4.81 0.00
C LEU A 54 1.99 -4.69 1.48
N LYS A 55 1.88 -5.82 2.18
CA LYS A 55 1.41 -5.86 3.56
C LYS A 55 2.42 -5.29 4.57
N LEU A 56 3.70 -5.64 4.42
CA LEU A 56 4.74 -5.32 5.40
C LEU A 56 5.41 -3.98 5.13
N TYR A 57 5.46 -3.57 3.86
CA TYR A 57 6.24 -2.41 3.44
C TYR A 57 5.42 -1.38 2.65
N ASN A 58 4.12 -1.62 2.42
CA ASN A 58 3.28 -0.77 1.58
C ASN A 58 3.87 -0.60 0.16
N VAL A 59 4.48 -1.66 -0.39
CA VAL A 59 5.10 -1.68 -1.72
C VAL A 59 4.28 -2.57 -2.67
N ASP A 60 3.80 -2.01 -3.76
CA ASP A 60 3.10 -2.73 -4.83
C ASP A 60 4.10 -3.11 -5.95
N LEU A 61 4.36 -4.41 -6.09
CA LEU A 61 5.30 -4.94 -7.09
C LEU A 61 4.60 -5.20 -8.43
N LYS A 62 5.13 -4.57 -9.48
CA LYS A 62 4.87 -4.94 -10.88
C LYS A 62 6.04 -5.78 -11.40
N ILE A 63 5.80 -7.05 -11.66
CA ILE A 63 6.83 -7.98 -12.15
C ILE A 63 6.72 -8.06 -13.66
N VAL A 64 7.83 -7.83 -14.36
CA VAL A 64 7.93 -7.84 -15.82
C VAL A 64 9.01 -8.86 -16.19
N GLY A 65 8.57 -10.02 -16.66
CA GLY A 65 9.45 -11.03 -17.23
C GLY A 65 9.78 -10.72 -18.68
N VAL A 66 11.05 -10.79 -19.05
CA VAL A 66 11.53 -10.77 -20.44
C VAL A 66 12.47 -11.95 -20.69
N PRO A 67 12.72 -12.35 -21.95
CA PRO A 67 13.76 -13.34 -22.23
C PRO A 67 15.12 -12.91 -21.67
N PHE A 68 15.93 -13.84 -21.17
CA PHE A 68 17.25 -13.55 -20.61
C PHE A 68 18.11 -12.60 -21.46
N ALA A 69 18.15 -12.84 -22.78
CA ALA A 69 18.92 -12.01 -23.72
C ALA A 69 18.42 -10.56 -23.81
N GLU A 70 17.16 -10.32 -23.48
CA GLU A 70 16.51 -9.00 -23.53
C GLU A 70 16.58 -8.25 -22.18
N VAL A 71 16.94 -8.93 -21.08
CA VAL A 71 17.08 -8.28 -19.76
C VAL A 71 18.13 -7.17 -19.84
N TYR A 72 19.31 -7.51 -20.37
CA TYR A 72 20.43 -6.57 -20.48
C TYR A 72 20.12 -5.38 -21.40
N GLU A 73 19.42 -5.63 -22.51
CA GLU A 73 19.04 -4.56 -23.44
C GLU A 73 17.97 -3.64 -22.83
N LYS A 74 17.04 -4.17 -22.05
CA LYS A 74 16.08 -3.33 -21.30
C LYS A 74 16.75 -2.49 -20.21
N GLU A 75 17.70 -3.07 -19.46
CA GLU A 75 18.41 -2.34 -18.41
C GLU A 75 19.17 -1.13 -18.94
N LYS A 76 19.76 -1.22 -20.14
CA LYS A 76 20.46 -0.08 -20.78
C LYS A 76 19.56 1.04 -21.29
N ILE A 77 18.32 0.72 -21.64
CA ILE A 77 17.41 1.64 -22.34
C ILE A 77 16.49 2.35 -21.34
N GLU A 78 16.07 1.64 -20.29
CA GLU A 78 15.04 2.11 -19.35
C GLU A 78 15.61 2.70 -18.04
N PHE A 79 16.91 2.53 -17.75
CA PHE A 79 17.57 2.97 -16.51
C PHE A 79 18.97 3.55 -16.76
#